data_AF-A0A3T2YLB8-F1
#
_entry.id   AF-A0A3T2YLB8-F1
#
_cell.length_a   1.000
_cell.length_b   1.000
_cell.length_c   1.000
_cell.angle_alpha   90.00
_cell.angle_beta   90.00
_cell.angle_gamma   90.00
#
_symmetry.space_group_name_H-M   'P 1'
#
loop_
_entity.id
_entity.type
_entity.pdbx_description
1 polymer ?
#
loop_
_entity_poly.entity_id
_entity_poly.type
_entity_poly.pdbx_seq_one_letter_code
_entity_poly.pdbx_strand_id
1 'polypeptide(L)'
;MNIVVLISGNGSNLQAIIDACEAKKIKGTLRAVFSNKADAFGLERAREAGIPAQALTADRFDSRDAFDRELIRKIDAYAPDVVVLAGFMRILSPMFVAHYYGRLLNIHPSLLPKYPGLHTHRQALENGDEEHGTSVHFVTDELDGGPVILQAKVPVFADDSEDDITARVQTQEHAIYPLVIGWFAQGRLKMRDNAAWLDGRRLPPQGYASDE
;
A
#
# COMPACT_ATOMS: atom_id res chain seq x y z
N MET A 1 -15.71 8.05 4.15
CA MET A 1 -14.92 7.23 3.22
C MET A 1 -14.72 5.85 3.80
N ASN A 2 -15.08 4.79 3.08
CA ASN A 2 -14.89 3.39 3.44
C ASN A 2 -13.54 2.89 2.90
N ILE A 3 -12.71 2.34 3.79
CA ILE A 3 -11.38 1.81 3.49
C ILE A 3 -11.39 0.30 3.68
N VAL A 4 -10.83 -0.43 2.73
CA VAL A 4 -10.53 -1.86 2.89
C VAL A 4 -9.03 -2.07 2.71
N VAL A 5 -8.39 -2.80 3.63
CA VAL A 5 -6.95 -3.04 3.61
C VAL A 5 -6.65 -4.51 3.33
N LEU A 6 -5.67 -4.77 2.47
CA LEU A 6 -5.18 -6.10 2.13
C LEU A 6 -3.76 -6.29 2.69
N ILE A 7 -3.50 -7.42 3.34
CA ILE A 7 -2.23 -7.72 4.03
C ILE A 7 -1.75 -9.16 3.77
N SER A 8 -0.48 -9.45 4.12
CA SER A 8 0.06 -10.83 4.11
C SER A 8 0.93 -11.19 5.31
N GLY A 9 1.08 -10.30 6.30
CA GLY A 9 2.07 -10.48 7.36
C GLY A 9 1.81 -9.64 8.61
N ASN A 10 2.87 -9.03 9.16
CA ASN A 10 2.84 -8.34 10.44
C ASN A 10 1.79 -7.21 10.53
N GLY A 11 1.60 -6.48 9.44
CA GLY A 11 0.60 -5.41 9.37
C GLY A 11 0.99 -4.13 10.13
N SER A 12 2.28 -3.76 10.18
CA SER A 12 2.70 -2.49 10.79
C SER A 12 2.11 -1.26 10.06
N ASN A 13 2.10 -1.27 8.71
CA ASN A 13 1.39 -0.26 7.92
C ASN A 13 -0.12 -0.25 8.19
N LEU A 14 -0.74 -1.43 8.37
CA LEU A 14 -2.14 -1.51 8.77
C LEU A 14 -2.37 -0.82 10.12
N GLN A 15 -1.50 -1.04 11.11
CA GLN A 15 -1.60 -0.36 12.41
C GLN A 15 -1.54 1.16 12.24
N ALA A 16 -0.57 1.68 11.48
CA ALA A 16 -0.46 3.12 11.23
C ALA A 16 -1.73 3.71 10.60
N ILE A 17 -2.41 2.96 9.72
CA ILE A 17 -3.68 3.37 9.11
C ILE A 17 -4.83 3.34 10.14
N ILE A 18 -4.89 2.32 11.00
CA ILE A 18 -5.88 2.22 12.09
C ILE A 18 -5.73 3.44 13.01
N ASP A 19 -4.52 3.68 13.51
CA ASP A 19 -4.21 4.78 14.43
C ASP A 19 -4.55 6.15 13.80
N ALA A 20 -4.28 6.31 12.50
CA ALA A 20 -4.59 7.54 11.77
C ALA A 20 -6.10 7.75 11.54
N CYS A 21 -6.89 6.67 11.39
CA CYS A 21 -8.35 6.75 11.38
C CYS A 21 -8.90 7.16 12.76
N GLU A 22 -8.41 6.53 13.83
CA GLU A 22 -8.81 6.85 15.22
C GLU A 22 -8.49 8.29 15.60
N ALA A 23 -7.29 8.75 15.25
CA ALA A 23 -6.85 10.13 15.43
C ALA A 23 -7.53 11.13 14.48
N LYS A 24 -8.44 10.68 13.60
CA LYS A 24 -9.15 11.50 12.58
C LYS A 24 -8.22 12.23 11.60
N LYS A 25 -6.97 11.78 11.46
CA LYS A 25 -6.05 12.25 10.41
C LYS A 25 -6.53 11.78 9.05
N ILE A 26 -7.05 10.55 8.98
CA ILE A 26 -7.82 10.06 7.85
C ILE A 26 -9.31 10.27 8.17
N LYS A 27 -10.01 11.05 7.34
CA LYS A 27 -11.48 11.24 7.46
C LYS A 27 -12.23 10.05 6.83
N GLY A 28 -12.00 8.86 7.37
CA GLY A 28 -12.52 7.60 6.87
C GLY A 28 -12.68 6.56 7.95
N THR A 29 -13.21 5.40 7.56
CA THR A 29 -13.41 4.26 8.44
C THR A 29 -12.86 3.02 7.77
N LEU A 30 -11.98 2.30 8.47
CA LEU A 30 -11.50 1.01 8.02
C LEU A 30 -12.60 -0.04 8.24
N ARG A 31 -13.20 -0.49 7.14
CA ARG A 31 -14.40 -1.34 7.14
C ARG A 31 -14.09 -2.82 7.22
N ALA A 32 -12.95 -3.23 6.66
CA ALA A 32 -12.49 -4.60 6.70
C ALA A 32 -10.99 -4.72 6.40
N VAL A 33 -10.40 -5.80 6.91
CA VAL A 33 -9.06 -6.27 6.57
C VAL A 33 -9.14 -7.66 5.95
N PHE A 34 -8.47 -7.84 4.81
CA PHE A 34 -8.33 -9.13 4.15
C PHE A 34 -6.88 -9.57 4.13
N SER A 35 -6.64 -10.84 4.38
CA SER A 35 -5.30 -11.44 4.25
C SER A 35 -5.34 -12.62 3.31
N ASN A 36 -4.27 -12.81 2.53
CA ASN A 36 -4.06 -14.07 1.80
C ASN A 36 -3.40 -15.17 2.66
N LYS A 37 -3.06 -14.86 3.91
CA LYS A 37 -2.47 -15.79 4.89
C LYS A 37 -3.27 -15.80 6.19
N ALA A 38 -3.64 -16.99 6.65
CA ALA A 38 -4.48 -17.16 7.85
C ALA A 38 -3.75 -16.77 9.16
N ASP A 39 -2.43 -16.87 9.17
CA ASP A 39 -1.53 -16.58 10.29
C ASP A 39 -0.94 -15.15 10.26
N ALA A 40 -1.39 -14.29 9.34
CA ALA A 40 -0.94 -12.91 9.28
C ALA A 40 -1.33 -12.16 10.57
N PHE A 41 -0.32 -11.73 11.35
CA PHE A 41 -0.54 -11.00 12.61
C PHE A 41 -1.36 -9.72 12.44
N GLY A 42 -1.35 -9.09 11.26
CA GLY A 42 -2.22 -7.95 10.99
C GLY A 42 -3.73 -8.26 11.08
N LEU A 43 -4.15 -9.53 10.97
CA LEU A 43 -5.53 -9.93 11.26
C LEU A 43 -5.86 -9.76 12.74
N GLU A 44 -4.93 -10.06 13.65
CA GLU A 44 -5.13 -9.87 15.09
C GLU A 44 -5.24 -8.38 15.42
N ARG A 45 -4.34 -7.54 14.86
CA ARG A 45 -4.42 -6.07 15.00
C ARG A 45 -5.80 -5.53 14.62
N ALA A 46 -6.35 -6.02 13.50
CA ALA A 46 -7.68 -5.62 13.05
C ALA A 46 -8.78 -6.04 14.03
N ARG A 47 -8.73 -7.28 14.55
CA ARG A 47 -9.71 -7.78 15.52
C ARG A 47 -9.66 -7.03 16.84
N GLU A 48 -8.47 -6.72 17.34
CA GLU A 48 -8.26 -5.92 18.55
C GLU A 48 -8.86 -4.51 18.41
N ALA A 49 -8.77 -3.92 17.22
CA ALA A 49 -9.40 -2.64 16.88
C ALA A 49 -10.92 -2.76 16.53
N GLY A 50 -11.53 -3.93 16.69
CA GLY A 50 -12.95 -4.15 16.40
C GLY A 50 -13.31 -4.13 14.90
N ILE A 51 -12.33 -4.31 14.02
CA ILE A 51 -12.51 -4.29 12.56
C ILE A 51 -12.71 -5.73 12.04
N PRO A 52 -13.72 -5.97 11.17
CA PRO A 52 -13.88 -7.26 10.50
C PRO A 52 -12.61 -7.70 9.77
N ALA A 53 -12.09 -8.88 10.12
CA ALA A 53 -10.84 -9.41 9.59
C ALA A 53 -11.03 -10.83 9.04
N GLN A 54 -10.71 -11.05 7.76
CA GLN A 54 -10.92 -12.33 7.08
C GLN A 54 -9.67 -12.79 6.34
N ALA A 55 -9.36 -14.08 6.43
CA ALA A 55 -8.35 -14.71 5.59
C ALA A 55 -8.99 -15.43 4.41
N LEU A 56 -8.41 -15.26 3.22
CA LEU A 56 -8.71 -16.04 2.02
C LEU A 56 -7.42 -16.72 1.60
N THR A 57 -7.33 -18.03 1.75
CA THR A 57 -6.12 -18.78 1.41
C THR A 57 -6.24 -19.35 -0.01
N ALA A 58 -5.14 -19.30 -0.77
CA ALA A 58 -5.15 -19.62 -2.20
C ALA A 58 -5.41 -21.10 -2.51
N ASP A 59 -5.11 -22.00 -1.57
CA ASP A 59 -5.37 -23.44 -1.62
C ASP A 59 -6.85 -23.81 -1.77
N ARG A 60 -7.76 -22.86 -1.50
CA ARG A 60 -9.21 -23.04 -1.60
C ARG A 60 -9.79 -22.70 -2.98
N PHE A 61 -8.94 -22.36 -3.96
CA PHE A 61 -9.39 -21.88 -5.26
C PHE A 61 -8.62 -22.53 -6.41
N ASP A 62 -9.35 -22.90 -7.46
CA ASP A 62 -8.80 -23.61 -8.62
C ASP A 62 -7.92 -22.72 -9.52
N SER A 63 -7.99 -21.40 -9.37
CA SER A 63 -7.20 -20.45 -10.14
C SER A 63 -7.04 -19.10 -9.45
N ARG A 64 -6.08 -18.30 -9.93
CA ARG A 64 -5.89 -16.91 -9.47
C ARG A 64 -7.11 -16.05 -9.71
N ASP A 65 -7.76 -16.20 -10.86
CA ASP A 65 -8.97 -15.45 -11.19
C ASP A 65 -10.16 -15.86 -10.30
N ALA A 66 -10.28 -17.14 -9.95
CA ALA A 66 -11.31 -17.60 -9.02
C ALA A 66 -11.13 -16.98 -7.62
N PHE A 67 -9.87 -16.93 -7.14
CA PHE A 67 -9.53 -16.25 -5.90
C PHE A 67 -9.88 -14.76 -5.95
N ASP A 68 -9.44 -14.05 -6.99
CA ASP A 68 -9.63 -12.60 -7.09
C ASP A 68 -11.11 -12.22 -7.26
N ARG A 69 -11.92 -13.05 -7.94
CA ARG A 69 -13.38 -12.88 -8.02
C ARG A 69 -14.04 -12.96 -6.65
N GLU A 70 -13.67 -13.95 -5.84
CA GLU A 70 -14.21 -14.08 -4.48
C GLU A 70 -13.71 -12.96 -3.57
N LEU A 71 -12.45 -12.55 -3.73
CA LEU A 71 -11.90 -11.41 -3.00
C LEU A 71 -12.64 -10.12 -3.33
N ILE A 72 -12.88 -9.82 -4.63
CA ILE A 72 -13.72 -8.68 -5.06
C ILE A 72 -15.10 -8.74 -4.42
N ARG A 73 -15.79 -9.89 -4.53
CA ARG A 73 -17.14 -10.06 -3.97
C ARG A 73 -17.18 -9.74 -2.48
N LYS A 74 -16.19 -10.20 -1.71
CA LYS A 74 -16.09 -9.92 -0.27
C LYS A 74 -15.72 -8.49 0.04
N ILE A 75 -14.80 -7.89 -0.71
CA ILE A 75 -14.40 -6.50 -0.55
C ILE A 75 -15.60 -5.57 -0.85
N ASP A 76 -16.30 -5.81 -1.94
CA ASP A 76 -17.43 -4.98 -2.40
C ASP A 76 -18.64 -5.01 -1.46
N ALA A 77 -18.78 -6.07 -0.66
CA ALA A 77 -19.79 -6.13 0.41
C ALA A 77 -19.62 -5.01 1.46
N TYR A 78 -18.43 -4.39 1.53
CA TYR A 78 -18.14 -3.25 2.39
C TYR A 78 -18.23 -1.89 1.67
N ALA A 79 -18.57 -1.88 0.37
CA ALA A 79 -18.64 -0.70 -0.49
C ALA A 79 -17.44 0.24 -0.31
N PRO A 80 -16.20 -0.21 -0.63
CA PRO A 80 -15.01 0.59 -0.42
C PRO A 80 -14.93 1.75 -1.41
N ASP A 81 -14.60 2.92 -0.87
CA ASP A 81 -14.16 4.06 -1.67
C ASP A 81 -12.70 3.89 -2.12
N VAL A 82 -11.89 3.18 -1.32
CA VAL A 82 -10.48 2.86 -1.62
C VAL A 82 -10.10 1.48 -1.07
N VAL A 83 -9.31 0.75 -1.86
CA VAL A 83 -8.64 -0.49 -1.46
C VAL A 83 -7.15 -0.22 -1.33
N VAL A 84 -6.56 -0.65 -0.22
CA VAL A 84 -5.19 -0.30 0.18
C VAL A 84 -4.37 -1.57 0.40
N LEU A 85 -3.27 -1.74 -0.32
CA LEU A 85 -2.35 -2.85 -0.19
C LEU A 85 -1.27 -2.49 0.84
N ALA A 86 -1.30 -3.12 2.01
CA ALA A 86 -0.36 -2.87 3.11
C ALA A 86 0.49 -4.13 3.35
N GLY A 87 1.43 -4.37 2.45
CA GLY A 87 2.26 -5.59 2.45
C GLY A 87 1.49 -6.81 1.93
N PHE A 88 0.68 -6.63 0.89
CA PHE A 88 -0.05 -7.74 0.24
C PHE A 88 0.85 -8.46 -0.78
N MET A 89 1.41 -9.59 -0.37
CA MET A 89 2.40 -10.38 -1.10
C MET A 89 1.74 -11.39 -2.05
N ARG A 90 0.84 -10.90 -2.92
CA ARG A 90 0.23 -11.67 -4.00
C ARG A 90 -0.06 -10.75 -5.17
N ILE A 91 0.36 -11.17 -6.36
CA ILE A 91 0.08 -10.44 -7.59
C ILE A 91 -1.44 -10.50 -7.86
N LEU A 92 -2.06 -9.35 -8.11
CA LEU A 92 -3.49 -9.19 -8.40
C LEU A 92 -3.75 -9.33 -9.90
N SER A 93 -4.79 -10.04 -10.31
CA SER A 93 -5.15 -10.21 -11.72
C SER A 93 -5.52 -8.87 -12.36
N PRO A 94 -5.40 -8.74 -13.70
CA PRO A 94 -5.83 -7.54 -14.41
C PRO A 94 -7.32 -7.20 -14.17
N MET A 95 -8.16 -8.22 -13.97
CA MET A 95 -9.58 -8.03 -13.65
C MET A 95 -9.78 -7.35 -12.29
N PHE A 96 -8.98 -7.74 -11.28
CA PHE A 96 -9.00 -7.09 -9.97
C PHE A 96 -8.55 -5.63 -10.05
N VAL A 97 -7.44 -5.38 -10.74
CA VAL A 97 -6.89 -4.03 -10.90
C VAL A 97 -7.86 -3.13 -11.66
N ALA A 98 -8.46 -3.62 -12.75
CA ALA A 98 -9.47 -2.89 -13.52
C ALA A 98 -10.70 -2.53 -12.67
N HIS A 99 -11.17 -3.45 -11.81
CA HIS A 99 -12.34 -3.23 -10.96
C HIS A 99 -12.14 -2.12 -9.90
N TYR A 100 -10.91 -1.98 -9.41
CA TYR A 100 -10.52 -0.92 -8.46
C TYR A 100 -9.66 0.18 -9.09
N TYR A 101 -9.68 0.32 -10.42
CA TYR A 101 -8.86 1.31 -11.13
C TYR A 101 -9.09 2.72 -10.59
N GLY A 102 -7.99 3.43 -10.30
CA GLY A 102 -8.01 4.77 -9.72
C GLY A 102 -8.41 4.84 -8.24
N ARG A 103 -8.70 3.70 -7.59
CA ARG A 103 -9.02 3.58 -6.16
C ARG A 103 -8.33 2.38 -5.49
N LEU A 104 -7.22 1.91 -6.07
CA LEU A 104 -6.34 0.88 -5.54
C LEU A 104 -4.96 1.49 -5.29
N LEU A 105 -4.54 1.50 -4.02
CA LEU A 105 -3.27 2.07 -3.58
C LEU A 105 -2.33 0.97 -3.09
N ASN A 106 -1.03 1.14 -3.33
CA ASN A 106 0.01 0.29 -2.78
C ASN A 106 1.15 1.15 -2.22
N ILE A 107 1.87 0.60 -1.26
CA ILE A 107 3.16 1.11 -0.82
C ILE A 107 4.24 0.09 -1.14
N HIS A 108 5.32 0.56 -1.74
CA HIS A 108 6.41 -0.28 -2.20
C HIS A 108 7.73 0.16 -1.55
N PRO A 109 8.51 -0.75 -0.93
CA PRO A 109 9.69 -0.42 -0.13
C PRO A 109 10.93 -0.11 -0.99
N SER A 110 10.78 0.74 -2.00
CA SER A 110 11.90 1.32 -2.76
C SER A 110 11.56 2.71 -3.30
N LEU A 111 12.57 3.41 -3.82
CA LEU A 111 12.39 4.63 -4.61
C LEU A 111 12.11 4.27 -6.08
N LEU A 112 10.85 3.93 -6.40
CA LEU A 112 10.44 3.62 -7.76
C LEU A 112 10.90 4.72 -8.75
N PRO A 113 11.39 4.35 -9.94
CA PRO A 113 11.32 3.02 -10.56
C PRO A 113 12.45 2.05 -10.15
N LYS A 114 13.34 2.39 -9.20
CA LYS A 114 14.36 1.43 -8.75
C LYS A 114 13.72 0.26 -7.99
N TYR A 115 14.23 -0.95 -8.23
CA TYR A 115 13.88 -2.18 -7.49
C TYR A 115 12.37 -2.48 -7.40
N PRO A 116 11.64 -2.63 -8.53
CA PRO A 116 10.32 -3.23 -8.49
C PRO A 116 10.42 -4.68 -8.00
N GLY A 117 9.36 -5.21 -7.38
CA GLY A 117 9.31 -6.58 -6.87
C GLY A 117 9.86 -6.78 -5.45
N LEU A 118 10.68 -7.81 -5.23
CA LEU A 118 11.03 -8.29 -3.88
C LEU A 118 12.47 -7.95 -3.49
N HIS A 119 12.80 -8.07 -2.21
CA HIS A 119 14.16 -7.91 -1.67
C HIS A 119 14.79 -6.54 -1.94
N THR A 120 13.99 -5.48 -1.88
CA THR A 120 14.40 -4.12 -2.23
C THR A 120 15.52 -3.59 -1.34
N HIS A 121 15.45 -3.82 -0.03
CA HIS A 121 16.46 -3.40 0.94
C HIS A 121 17.81 -4.06 0.67
N ARG A 122 17.81 -5.40 0.46
CA ARG A 122 19.01 -6.14 0.07
C ARG A 122 19.62 -5.62 -1.23
N GLN A 123 18.80 -5.41 -2.26
CA GLN A 123 19.27 -4.86 -3.53
C GLN A 123 19.93 -3.49 -3.36
N ALA A 124 19.36 -2.61 -2.53
CA ALA A 124 19.94 -1.29 -2.26
C ALA A 124 21.33 -1.40 -1.60
N LEU A 125 21.49 -2.30 -0.62
CA LEU A 125 22.77 -2.58 0.03
C LEU A 125 23.79 -3.20 -0.92
N GLU A 126 23.42 -4.24 -1.66
CA GLU A 126 24.30 -4.96 -2.58
C GLU A 126 24.81 -4.05 -3.71
N ASN A 127 24.01 -3.09 -4.15
CA ASN A 127 24.39 -2.11 -5.16
C ASN A 127 25.15 -0.90 -4.61
N GLY A 128 25.28 -0.79 -3.28
CA GLY A 128 25.95 0.35 -2.63
C GLY A 128 25.24 1.68 -2.84
N ASP A 129 23.90 1.69 -2.87
CA ASP A 129 23.13 2.93 -2.97
C ASP A 129 23.34 3.81 -1.74
N GLU A 130 23.53 5.13 -1.92
CA GLU A 130 23.63 6.12 -0.83
C GLU A 130 22.25 6.53 -0.26
N GLU A 131 21.19 6.30 -1.04
CA GLU A 131 19.80 6.59 -0.67
C GLU A 131 18.90 5.39 -0.99
N HIS A 132 17.97 5.10 -0.08
CA HIS A 132 16.88 4.17 -0.28
C HIS A 132 15.55 4.82 0.15
N GLY A 133 14.45 4.08 0.21
CA GLY A 133 13.18 4.68 0.61
C GLY A 133 11.95 3.83 0.30
N THR A 134 10.81 4.49 0.28
CA THR A 134 9.51 3.89 -0.04
C THR A 134 8.69 4.79 -0.97
N SER A 135 7.80 4.18 -1.74
CA SER A 135 6.92 4.83 -2.71
C SER A 135 5.48 4.42 -2.51
N VAL A 136 4.58 5.38 -2.27
CA VAL A 136 3.14 5.15 -2.37
C VAL A 136 2.70 5.46 -3.79
N HIS A 137 1.95 4.56 -4.41
CA HIS A 137 1.53 4.70 -5.80
C HIS A 137 0.12 4.15 -6.04
N PHE A 138 -0.51 4.60 -7.13
CA PHE A 138 -1.69 3.93 -7.68
C PHE A 138 -1.28 2.60 -8.30
N VAL A 139 -2.09 1.57 -8.12
CA VAL A 139 -1.86 0.27 -8.75
C VAL A 139 -2.40 0.25 -10.17
N THR A 140 -1.60 -0.27 -11.09
CA THR A 140 -1.93 -0.55 -12.49
C THR A 140 -1.60 -2.01 -12.82
N ASP A 141 -1.87 -2.45 -14.04
CA ASP A 141 -1.55 -3.81 -14.47
C ASP A 141 -0.03 -4.07 -14.54
N GLU A 142 0.77 -3.00 -14.63
CA GLU A 142 2.22 -3.05 -14.51
C GLU A 142 2.65 -3.22 -13.04
N LEU A 143 3.45 -4.26 -12.76
CA LEU A 143 3.98 -4.57 -11.43
C LEU A 143 4.82 -3.39 -10.92
N ASP A 144 4.38 -2.79 -9.81
CA ASP A 144 4.98 -1.61 -9.19
C ASP A 144 5.24 -0.46 -10.18
N GLY A 145 4.47 -0.39 -11.27
CA GLY A 145 4.67 0.55 -12.39
C GLY A 145 3.67 1.69 -12.44
N GLY A 146 2.66 1.68 -11.58
CA GLY A 146 1.61 2.70 -11.60
C GLY A 146 2.10 4.07 -11.09
N PRO A 147 1.31 5.14 -11.32
CA PRO A 147 1.74 6.51 -11.01
C PRO A 147 2.09 6.70 -9.53
N VAL A 148 3.35 7.07 -9.26
CA VAL A 148 3.84 7.39 -7.93
C VAL A 148 3.13 8.65 -7.42
N ILE A 149 2.69 8.59 -6.16
CA ILE A 149 1.95 9.67 -5.49
C ILE A 149 2.88 10.42 -4.55
N LEU A 150 3.68 9.70 -3.76
CA LEU A 150 4.61 10.29 -2.80
C LEU A 150 5.73 9.29 -2.49
N GLN A 151 6.95 9.81 -2.39
CA GLN A 151 8.10 9.05 -1.94
C GLN A 151 8.63 9.62 -0.63
N ALA A 152 9.27 8.77 0.16
CA ALA A 152 10.10 9.18 1.27
C ALA A 152 11.48 8.53 1.13
N LYS A 153 12.51 9.37 1.12
CA LYS A 153 13.90 8.94 1.04
C LYS A 153 14.48 8.73 2.44
N VAL A 154 15.41 7.81 2.54
CA VAL A 154 16.24 7.58 3.72
C VAL A 154 17.70 7.44 3.29
N PRO A 155 18.66 7.98 4.04
CA PRO A 155 20.08 7.75 3.77
C PRO A 155 20.43 6.28 4.03
N VAL A 156 21.47 5.80 3.36
CA VAL A 156 22.12 4.51 3.60
C VAL A 156 23.57 4.78 4.00
N PHE A 157 23.98 4.24 5.14
CA PHE A 157 25.34 4.35 5.69
C PHE A 157 26.11 3.05 5.47
N ALA A 158 27.45 3.14 5.52
CA ALA A 158 28.34 2.03 5.18
C ALA A 158 28.21 0.81 6.11
N ASP A 159 27.75 1.01 7.34
CA ASP A 159 27.59 0.00 8.39
C ASP A 159 26.13 -0.44 8.60
N ASP A 160 25.20 0.06 7.79
CA ASP A 160 23.80 -0.34 7.87
C ASP A 160 23.62 -1.83 7.53
N SER A 161 22.89 -2.55 8.37
CA SER A 161 22.35 -3.87 8.03
C SER A 161 21.04 -3.77 7.25
N GLU A 162 20.58 -4.91 6.67
CA GLU A 162 19.26 -4.98 6.01
C GLU A 162 18.13 -4.61 6.99
N ASP A 163 18.25 -4.99 8.27
CA ASP A 163 17.27 -4.68 9.31
C ASP A 163 17.25 -3.18 9.66
N ASP A 164 18.43 -2.52 9.71
CA ASP A 164 18.53 -1.08 9.99
C ASP A 164 17.82 -0.26 8.92
N ILE A 165 18.07 -0.57 7.65
CA ILE A 165 17.41 0.10 6.52
C ILE A 165 15.93 -0.23 6.50
N THR A 166 15.54 -1.49 6.73
CA THR A 166 14.14 -1.91 6.78
C THR A 166 13.37 -1.09 7.83
N ALA A 167 13.90 -0.98 9.05
CA ALA A 167 13.27 -0.21 10.13
C ALA A 167 13.18 1.29 9.80
N ARG A 168 14.23 1.84 9.19
CA ARG A 168 14.27 3.26 8.77
C ARG A 168 13.25 3.55 7.67
N VAL A 169 13.11 2.67 6.69
CA VAL A 169 12.10 2.77 5.63
C VAL A 169 10.70 2.63 6.22
N GLN A 170 10.44 1.63 7.06
CA GLN A 170 9.12 1.44 7.68
C GLN A 170 8.65 2.64 8.50
N THR A 171 9.59 3.33 9.17
CA THR A 171 9.28 4.59 9.87
C THR A 171 8.71 5.63 8.91
N GLN A 172 9.25 5.73 7.69
CA GLN A 172 8.71 6.62 6.66
C GLN A 172 7.38 6.13 6.09
N GLU A 173 7.22 4.82 5.89
CA GLU A 173 5.97 4.22 5.42
C GLU A 173 4.79 4.58 6.34
N HIS A 174 5.00 4.45 7.66
CA HIS A 174 3.99 4.78 8.67
C HIS A 174 3.61 6.26 8.68
N ALA A 175 4.47 7.14 8.16
CA ALA A 175 4.18 8.55 8.00
C ALA A 175 3.45 8.84 6.69
N ILE A 176 3.98 8.38 5.56
CA ILE A 176 3.47 8.78 4.24
C ILE A 176 2.22 8.03 3.80
N TYR A 177 2.04 6.77 4.22
CA TYR A 177 0.89 6.01 3.76
C TYR A 177 -0.44 6.56 4.29
N PRO A 178 -0.56 6.84 5.62
CA PRO A 178 -1.77 7.47 6.13
C PRO A 178 -2.01 8.87 5.57
N LEU A 179 -0.94 9.62 5.29
CA LEU A 179 -1.02 10.95 4.67
C LEU A 179 -1.67 10.88 3.27
N VAL A 180 -1.18 9.97 2.42
CA VAL A 180 -1.71 9.77 1.06
C VAL A 180 -3.17 9.31 1.09
N ILE A 181 -3.52 8.37 1.97
CA ILE A 181 -4.91 7.94 2.17
C ILE A 181 -5.77 9.12 2.65
N GLY A 182 -5.22 10.00 3.49
CA GLY A 182 -5.85 11.24 3.91
C GLY A 182 -6.15 12.19 2.75
N TRP A 183 -5.23 12.36 1.80
CA TRP A 183 -5.47 13.15 0.59
C TRP A 183 -6.56 12.55 -0.29
N PHE A 184 -6.60 11.22 -0.41
CA PHE A 184 -7.67 10.51 -1.11
C PHE A 184 -9.02 10.73 -0.43
N ALA A 185 -9.07 10.61 0.91
CA ALA A 185 -10.28 10.84 1.72
C ALA A 185 -10.86 12.24 1.58
N GLN A 186 -10.00 13.22 1.35
CA GLN A 186 -10.38 14.62 1.18
C GLN A 186 -10.78 14.94 -0.27
N GLY A 187 -10.71 13.97 -1.20
CA GLY A 187 -10.96 14.18 -2.62
C GLY A 187 -9.90 15.02 -3.34
N ARG A 188 -8.74 15.24 -2.67
CA ARG A 188 -7.61 16.02 -3.18
C ARG A 188 -6.75 15.21 -4.15
N LEU A 189 -6.59 13.92 -3.87
CA LEU A 189 -5.84 12.98 -4.70
C LEU A 189 -6.77 12.24 -5.65
N LYS A 190 -6.43 12.21 -6.94
CA LYS A 190 -7.15 11.49 -7.99
C LYS A 190 -6.18 10.86 -8.98
N MET A 191 -6.58 9.75 -9.59
CA MET A 191 -5.93 9.21 -10.79
C MET A 191 -6.72 9.63 -12.02
N ARG A 192 -6.04 10.16 -13.04
CA ARG A 192 -6.63 10.52 -14.35
C ARG A 192 -5.59 10.31 -15.44
N ASP A 193 -6.00 9.74 -16.57
CA ASP A 193 -5.13 9.51 -17.74
C ASP A 193 -3.81 8.82 -17.39
N ASN A 194 -3.90 7.78 -16.56
CA ASN A 194 -2.74 7.06 -16.01
C ASN A 194 -1.69 7.98 -15.33
N ALA A 195 -2.14 9.03 -14.65
CA ALA A 195 -1.31 9.94 -13.87
C ALA A 195 -1.94 10.24 -12.51
N ALA A 196 -1.11 10.50 -11.51
CA ALA A 196 -1.54 10.97 -10.20
C ALA A 196 -1.72 12.50 -10.21
N TRP A 197 -2.81 12.98 -9.62
CA TRP A 197 -3.14 14.39 -9.51
C TRP A 197 -3.45 14.73 -8.06
N LEU A 198 -2.79 15.75 -7.52
CA LEU A 198 -3.05 16.28 -6.17
C LEU A 198 -3.48 17.74 -6.28
N ASP A 199 -4.62 18.08 -5.70
CA ASP A 199 -5.19 19.45 -5.71
C ASP A 199 -5.31 20.04 -7.13
N GLY A 200 -5.64 19.17 -8.10
CA GLY A 200 -5.79 19.56 -9.51
C GLY A 200 -4.47 19.74 -10.27
N ARG A 201 -3.31 19.48 -9.65
CA ARG A 201 -2.00 19.49 -10.31
C ARG A 201 -1.53 18.07 -10.60
N ARG A 202 -1.04 17.83 -11.81
CA ARG A 202 -0.41 16.56 -12.18
C ARG A 202 0.92 16.41 -11.43
N LEU A 203 1.11 15.29 -10.76
CA LEU A 203 2.36 14.98 -10.06
C LEU A 203 3.45 14.53 -11.05
N PRO A 204 4.73 14.82 -10.78
CA PRO A 204 5.84 14.31 -11.58
C PRO A 204 6.04 12.80 -11.38
N PRO A 205 6.91 12.13 -12.15
CA PRO A 205 7.11 10.68 -12.06
C PRO A 205 7.52 10.17 -10.67
N GLN A 206 8.16 11.00 -9.85
CA GLN A 206 8.58 10.69 -8.47
C GLN A 206 7.48 10.95 -7.43
N GLY A 207 6.30 11.38 -7.86
CA GLY A 207 5.22 11.81 -6.96
C GLY A 207 5.43 13.22 -6.42
N TYR A 208 4.65 13.58 -5.40
CA TYR A 208 4.72 14.89 -4.78
C TYR A 208 6.11 15.14 -4.16
N ALA A 209 6.75 16.21 -4.59
CA ALA A 209 7.83 16.87 -3.86
C ALA A 209 7.27 18.19 -3.36
N SER A 210 7.58 18.60 -2.13
CA SER A 210 7.35 20.01 -1.80
C SER A 210 8.34 20.82 -2.61
N ASP A 211 7.82 21.70 -3.46
CA ASP A 211 8.59 22.86 -3.88
C ASP A 211 8.73 23.70 -2.59
N GLU A 212 9.89 23.60 -1.96
CA GLU A 212 10.31 24.29 -0.70
C GLU A 212 9.92 23.64 0.63
#